data_AF-A0A7C2FYB3-F1
#
_entry.id   AF-A0A7C2FYB3-F1
#
_cell.length_a   1.000
_cell.length_b   1.000
_cell.length_c   1.000
_cell.angle_alpha   90.00
_cell.angle_beta   90.00
_cell.angle_gamma   90.00
#
_symmetry.space_group_name_H-M   'P 1'
#
loop_
_entity.id
_entity.type
_entity.pdbx_description
1 polymer ?
#
loop_
_entity_poly.entity_id
_entity_poly.type
_entity_poly.pdbx_seq_one_letter_code
_entity_poly.pdbx_strand_id
1 'polypeptide(L)'
;MEETGRPDQKVEVQPEAERPPAEGEPKAAWYVVHTYSGYENKVEANLRQRIKSMGMENKIFDIVIPTEEEVELREGQRRTVQRKIFPGYILVRMILDDESWQVVRNTPGVTGFVGSGNRPVPLSDEEVKAILSRMRRAEEERP
;
A
#
# COMPACT_ATOMS: atom_id res chain seq x y z
N MET A 1 -56.16 22.43 25.42
CA MET A 1 -55.92 21.27 24.55
C MET A 1 -54.55 21.53 23.97
N GLU A 2 -53.54 21.07 24.71
CA GLU A 2 -52.84 19.80 24.40
C GLU A 2 -51.83 20.10 23.30
N GLU A 3 -50.57 19.77 23.37
CA GLU A 3 -49.75 19.03 24.32
C GLU A 3 -48.33 19.13 23.72
N THR A 4 -47.29 19.01 24.55
CA THR A 4 -46.08 18.22 24.24
C THR A 4 -45.31 18.61 22.94
N GLY A 5 -44.15 19.25 23.00
CA GLY A 5 -42.96 18.81 23.73
C GLY A 5 -41.94 18.17 22.76
N ARG A 6 -40.71 18.70 22.78
CA ARG A 6 -39.42 18.04 22.42
C ARG A 6 -39.13 17.76 20.93
N PRO A 7 -37.87 17.48 20.55
CA PRO A 7 -36.60 17.98 21.07
C PRO A 7 -35.62 18.43 19.95
N ASP A 8 -34.71 19.33 20.32
CA ASP A 8 -33.27 19.23 20.06
C ASP A 8 -32.82 17.98 19.28
N GLN A 9 -32.70 18.10 17.96
CA GLN A 9 -31.89 17.16 17.20
C GLN A 9 -30.42 17.58 17.31
N LYS A 10 -29.85 17.22 18.47
CA LYS A 10 -28.43 16.93 18.64
C LYS A 10 -28.03 16.03 17.48
N VAL A 11 -27.28 16.57 16.51
CA VAL A 11 -26.61 15.76 15.50
C VAL A 11 -25.52 15.01 16.25
N GLU A 12 -25.89 13.81 16.69
CA GLU A 12 -24.99 12.81 17.17
C GLU A 12 -24.12 12.38 15.98
N VAL A 13 -22.91 12.93 15.94
CA VAL A 13 -21.85 12.43 15.07
C VAL A 13 -21.47 11.03 15.55
N GLN A 14 -22.21 10.05 15.02
CA GLN A 14 -21.84 8.65 15.07
C GLN A 14 -20.43 8.51 14.47
N PRO A 15 -19.55 7.65 15.05
CA PRO A 15 -18.20 7.48 14.55
C PRO A 15 -18.26 7.04 13.09
N GLU A 16 -17.43 7.70 12.26
CA GLU A 16 -17.19 7.41 10.86
C GLU A 16 -16.59 6.00 10.73
N ALA A 17 -17.44 4.98 10.91
CA ALA A 17 -17.13 3.62 10.56
C ALA A 17 -17.05 3.58 9.03
N GLU A 18 -15.87 3.15 8.56
CA GLU A 18 -15.51 2.85 7.18
C GLU A 18 -16.74 2.55 6.32
N ARG A 19 -17.08 3.47 5.43
CA ARG A 19 -18.04 3.19 4.37
C ARG A 19 -17.45 2.03 3.57
N PRO A 20 -18.10 0.85 3.50
CA PRO A 20 -17.67 -0.16 2.56
C PRO A 20 -17.75 0.49 1.17
N PRO A 21 -16.68 0.43 0.36
CA PRO A 21 -16.69 1.11 -0.93
C PRO A 21 -17.86 0.57 -1.76
N ALA A 22 -18.52 1.44 -2.53
CA ALA A 22 -19.73 1.12 -3.28
C ALA A 22 -19.50 -0.05 -4.26
N GLU A 23 -20.44 -0.99 -4.32
CA GLU A 23 -20.46 -2.09 -5.28
C GLU A 23 -20.58 -1.54 -6.71
N GLY A 24 -19.55 -1.73 -7.55
CA GLY A 24 -19.65 -1.47 -9.00
C GLY A 24 -18.47 -0.75 -9.66
N GLU A 25 -17.58 -0.11 -8.91
CA GLU A 25 -16.37 0.50 -9.48
C GLU A 25 -15.20 -0.51 -9.48
N PRO A 26 -14.29 -0.50 -10.47
CA PRO A 26 -13.06 -1.28 -10.39
C PRO A 26 -12.24 -0.74 -9.21
N LYS A 27 -12.39 -1.37 -8.05
CA LYS A 27 -11.74 -0.91 -6.83
C LYS A 27 -10.26 -1.21 -6.90
N ALA A 28 -9.46 -0.15 -6.81
CA ALA A 28 -8.04 -0.27 -6.53
C ALA A 28 -7.88 -0.97 -5.17
N ALA A 29 -7.23 -2.13 -5.17
CA ALA A 29 -6.94 -2.87 -3.96
C ALA A 29 -5.42 -2.92 -3.76
N TRP A 30 -5.02 -3.19 -2.53
CA TRP A 30 -3.62 -3.39 -2.20
C TRP A 30 -3.25 -4.84 -2.44
N TYR A 31 -2.12 -5.05 -3.09
CA TYR A 31 -1.56 -6.36 -3.36
C TYR A 31 -0.13 -6.41 -2.86
N VAL A 32 0.25 -7.56 -2.32
CA VAL A 32 1.63 -7.81 -1.92
C VAL A 32 2.33 -8.58 -3.04
N VAL A 33 3.47 -8.04 -3.45
CA VAL A 33 4.35 -8.60 -4.47
C VAL A 33 5.61 -9.09 -3.80
N HIS A 34 5.97 -10.35 -4.06
CA HIS A 34 7.22 -10.92 -3.62
C HIS A 34 8.28 -10.73 -4.69
N THR A 35 9.45 -10.29 -4.28
CA THR A 35 10.58 -9.90 -5.12
C THR A 35 11.88 -10.46 -4.55
N TYR A 36 12.92 -10.52 -5.38
CA TYR A 36 14.23 -10.92 -4.90
C TYR A 36 14.81 -9.85 -3.97
N SER A 37 15.28 -10.27 -2.80
CA SER A 37 15.96 -9.41 -1.83
C SER A 37 17.11 -8.64 -2.50
N GLY A 38 17.11 -7.31 -2.40
CA GLY A 38 18.12 -6.45 -3.03
C GLY A 38 17.68 -5.87 -4.38
N TYR A 39 16.58 -6.36 -4.95
CA TYR A 39 16.00 -5.83 -6.18
C TYR A 39 14.81 -4.91 -5.93
N GLU A 40 14.33 -4.71 -4.70
CA GLU A 40 13.07 -3.98 -4.43
C GLU A 40 13.07 -2.55 -4.99
N ASN A 41 14.11 -1.76 -4.72
CA ASN A 41 14.27 -0.40 -5.28
C ASN A 41 14.31 -0.42 -6.81
N LYS A 42 14.94 -1.44 -7.40
CA LYS A 42 15.00 -1.59 -8.85
C LYS A 42 13.65 -2.00 -9.42
N VAL A 43 12.93 -2.89 -8.73
CA VAL A 43 11.59 -3.35 -9.10
C VAL A 43 10.61 -2.18 -9.06
N GLU A 44 10.61 -1.37 -8.01
CA GLU A 44 9.77 -0.17 -7.92
C GLU A 44 10.03 0.80 -9.09
N ALA A 45 11.29 1.14 -9.35
CA ALA A 45 11.64 1.99 -10.47
C ALA A 45 11.24 1.38 -11.84
N ASN A 46 11.44 0.07 -12.01
CA ASN A 46 11.05 -0.64 -13.23
C ASN A 46 9.53 -0.68 -13.41
N LEU A 47 8.77 -0.97 -12.35
CA LEU A 47 7.31 -0.91 -12.36
C LEU A 47 6.86 0.50 -12.74
N ARG A 48 7.36 1.53 -12.06
CA ARG A 48 7.00 2.93 -12.33
C ARG A 48 7.28 3.33 -13.78
N GLN A 49 8.43 2.94 -14.31
CA GLN A 49 8.77 3.16 -15.71
C GLN A 49 7.83 2.41 -16.64
N ARG A 50 7.51 1.14 -16.34
CA ARG A 50 6.63 0.30 -17.17
C ARG A 50 5.20 0.86 -17.17
N ILE A 51 4.70 1.23 -16.01
CA ILE A 51 3.40 1.88 -15.80
C ILE A 51 3.31 3.13 -16.69
N LYS A 52 4.33 3.99 -16.65
CA LYS A 52 4.38 5.19 -17.48
C LYS A 52 4.49 4.90 -18.98
N SER A 53 5.30 3.91 -19.38
CA SER A 53 5.48 3.54 -20.78
C SER A 53 4.23 2.93 -21.41
N MET A 54 3.41 2.20 -20.66
CA MET A 54 2.17 1.58 -21.15
C MET A 54 0.91 2.38 -20.79
N GLY A 55 1.04 3.54 -20.13
CA GLY A 55 -0.10 4.36 -19.72
C GLY A 55 -0.97 3.71 -18.63
N MET A 56 -0.41 2.81 -17.82
CA MET A 56 -1.12 2.13 -16.73
C MET A 56 -1.19 2.93 -15.43
N GLU A 57 -0.87 4.23 -15.47
CA GLU A 57 -1.01 5.15 -14.34
C GLU A 57 -2.46 5.23 -13.83
N ASN A 58 -3.42 4.87 -14.69
CA ASN A 58 -4.84 4.76 -14.35
C ASN A 58 -5.22 3.46 -13.62
N LYS A 59 -4.31 2.48 -13.58
CA LYS A 59 -4.51 1.16 -12.95
C LYS A 59 -3.65 0.99 -11.70
N ILE A 60 -2.41 1.45 -11.71
CA ILE A 60 -1.48 1.34 -10.57
C ILE A 60 -1.29 2.73 -9.97
N PHE A 61 -1.71 2.88 -8.71
CA PHE A 61 -1.79 4.17 -8.01
C PHE A 61 -0.57 4.40 -7.12
N ASP A 62 -0.22 3.41 -6.30
CA ASP A 62 0.83 3.53 -5.29
C ASP A 62 1.69 2.27 -5.25
N ILE A 63 2.99 2.45 -5.01
CA ILE A 63 3.95 1.38 -4.77
C ILE A 63 4.71 1.75 -3.51
N VAL A 64 4.66 0.90 -2.50
CA VAL A 64 5.27 1.12 -1.19
C VAL A 64 6.17 -0.06 -0.86
N ILE A 65 7.43 0.22 -0.56
CA ILE A 65 8.37 -0.79 -0.08
C ILE A 65 8.33 -0.74 1.45
N PRO A 66 8.16 -1.88 2.15
CA PRO A 66 8.27 -2.00 3.60
C PRO A 66 9.72 -1.90 4.08
N THR A 67 10.28 -0.71 3.92
CA THR A 67 11.58 -0.29 4.44
C THR A 67 11.40 0.75 5.56
N GLU A 68 12.38 0.76 6.44
CA GLU A 68 12.56 1.69 7.54
C GLU A 68 13.76 2.58 7.18
N GLU A 69 13.59 3.90 7.23
CA GLU A 69 14.68 4.83 6.95
C GLU A 69 15.48 5.11 8.24
N GLU A 70 16.58 4.37 8.43
CA GLU A 70 17.53 4.67 9.51
C GLU A 70 18.55 5.70 9.03
N VAL A 71 18.79 6.77 9.80
CA VAL A 71 19.86 7.72 9.50
C VAL A 71 21.13 7.28 10.21
N GLU A 72 22.01 6.58 9.50
CA GLU A 72 23.33 6.25 10.00
C GLU A 72 24.27 7.46 9.85
N LEU A 73 24.94 7.85 10.93
CA LEU A 73 26.04 8.80 10.88
C LEU A 73 27.34 8.04 10.67
N ARG A 74 27.81 7.95 9.42
CA ARG A 74 29.09 7.32 9.10
C ARG A 74 30.05 8.39 8.61
N GLU A 75 31.22 8.51 9.27
CA GLU A 75 32.28 9.48 8.93
C GLU A 75 31.82 10.96 8.93
N GLY A 76 30.91 11.33 9.85
CA GLY A 76 30.42 12.71 9.98
C GLY A 76 29.41 13.13 8.90
N GLN A 77 29.08 12.28 7.94
CA GLN A 77 28.04 12.51 6.96
C GLN A 77 26.78 11.71 7.33
N ARG A 78 25.62 12.38 7.39
CA ARG A 78 24.33 11.73 7.62
C ARG A 78 23.97 10.95 6.37
N ARG A 79 23.85 9.63 6.47
CA ARG A 79 23.42 8.76 5.36
C ARG A 79 22.13 8.07 5.73
N THR A 80 21.08 8.30 4.95
CA THR A 80 19.84 7.55 5.09
C THR A 80 20.06 6.15 4.53
N VAL A 81 19.98 5.16 5.40
CA VAL A 81 20.08 3.73 5.09
C VAL A 81 18.70 3.12 5.24
N GLN A 82 18.20 2.55 4.17
CA GLN A 82 16.90 1.87 4.18
C GLN A 82 17.09 0.45 4.75
N ARG A 83 16.67 0.24 6.00
CA ARG A 83 16.62 -1.08 6.61
C ARG A 83 15.31 -1.76 6.26
N LYS A 84 15.37 -2.96 5.70
CA LYS A 84 14.17 -3.67 5.22
C LYS A 84 13.50 -4.38 6.39
N ILE A 85 12.27 -3.99 6.71
CA ILE A 85 11.45 -4.69 7.73
C ILE A 85 11.02 -6.06 7.18
N PHE A 86 10.70 -6.10 5.87
CA PHE A 86 10.37 -7.33 5.14
C PHE A 86 11.17 -7.39 3.82
N PRO A 87 12.37 -8.00 3.81
CA PRO A 87 13.16 -8.09 2.59
C PRO A 87 12.43 -8.94 1.54
N GLY A 88 12.31 -8.40 0.33
CA GLY A 88 11.65 -9.05 -0.78
C GLY A 88 10.15 -8.82 -0.87
N TYR A 89 9.55 -7.94 -0.07
CA TYR A 89 8.11 -7.62 -0.16
C TYR A 89 7.90 -6.21 -0.68
N ILE A 90 6.88 -6.00 -1.50
CA ILE A 90 6.44 -4.68 -1.97
C ILE A 90 4.91 -4.66 -1.92
N LEU A 91 4.33 -3.57 -1.42
CA LEU A 91 2.90 -3.32 -1.49
C LEU A 91 2.60 -2.48 -2.73
N VAL A 92 1.62 -2.88 -3.51
CA VAL A 92 1.20 -2.19 -4.72
C VAL A 92 -0.30 -1.98 -4.67
N ARG A 93 -0.74 -0.72 -4.71
CA ARG A 93 -2.14 -0.35 -4.85
C ARG A 93 -2.48 -0.28 -6.33
N MET A 94 -3.32 -1.21 -6.79
CA MET A 94 -3.72 -1.24 -8.20
C MET A 94 -5.11 -1.84 -8.40
N ILE A 95 -5.69 -1.60 -9.57
CA ILE A 95 -6.84 -2.34 -10.07
C ILE A 95 -6.33 -3.64 -10.66
N LEU A 96 -6.87 -4.76 -10.18
CA LEU A 96 -6.55 -6.08 -10.72
C LEU A 96 -7.20 -6.26 -12.08
N ASP A 97 -6.35 -6.27 -13.09
CA ASP A 97 -6.70 -6.47 -14.48
C ASP A 97 -5.65 -7.42 -15.09
N ASP A 98 -5.98 -8.12 -16.18
CA ASP A 98 -5.05 -9.08 -16.80
C ASP A 98 -3.77 -8.36 -17.24
N GLU A 99 -3.90 -7.14 -17.76
CA GLU A 99 -2.75 -6.34 -18.19
C GLU A 99 -1.91 -5.89 -16.99
N SER A 100 -2.51 -5.31 -15.94
CA SER A 100 -1.75 -4.85 -14.76
C SER A 100 -1.05 -6.02 -14.06
N TRP A 101 -1.72 -7.17 -13.97
CA TRP A 101 -1.16 -8.41 -13.44
C TRP A 101 0.04 -8.90 -14.26
N GLN A 102 -0.08 -8.97 -15.59
CA GLN A 102 1.02 -9.35 -16.47
C GLN A 102 2.20 -8.39 -16.36
N VAL A 103 1.96 -7.09 -16.20
CA VAL A 103 3.01 -6.09 -16.08
C VAL A 103 3.86 -6.27 -14.85
N VAL A 104 3.23 -6.47 -13.69
CA VAL A 104 3.97 -6.75 -12.45
C VAL A 104 4.73 -8.06 -12.58
N ARG A 105 4.11 -9.13 -13.11
CA ARG A 105 4.75 -10.44 -13.26
C ARG A 105 5.90 -10.44 -14.28
N ASN A 106 5.82 -9.64 -15.33
CA ASN A 106 6.85 -9.49 -16.35
C ASN A 106 7.96 -8.51 -15.94
N THR A 107 7.87 -7.90 -14.75
CA THR A 107 8.89 -6.99 -14.24
C THR A 107 10.07 -7.78 -13.67
N PRO A 108 11.31 -7.53 -14.14
CA PRO A 108 12.48 -8.25 -13.65
C PRO A 108 12.70 -7.99 -12.15
N GLY A 109 12.92 -9.06 -11.39
CA GLY A 109 13.08 -9.00 -9.94
C GLY A 109 11.80 -9.35 -9.17
N VAL A 110 10.65 -9.44 -9.84
CA VAL A 110 9.41 -9.98 -9.26
C VAL A 110 9.43 -11.50 -9.33
N THR A 111 9.22 -12.15 -8.19
CA THR A 111 9.05 -13.61 -8.11
C THR A 111 7.59 -14.01 -8.31
N GLY A 112 6.67 -13.13 -7.92
CA GLY A 112 5.24 -13.34 -8.07
C GLY A 112 4.45 -12.48 -7.08
N PHE A 113 3.14 -12.67 -7.09
CA PHE A 113 2.28 -12.10 -6.06
C PHE A 113 2.15 -13.05 -4.88
N VAL A 114 1.94 -12.49 -3.70
CA VAL A 114 1.61 -13.25 -2.51
C VAL A 114 0.12 -13.59 -2.54
N GLY A 115 -0.19 -14.88 -2.50
CA GLY A 115 -1.56 -15.36 -2.59
C GLY A 115 -1.65 -16.86 -2.83
N SER A 116 -2.86 -17.40 -2.68
CA SER A 116 -3.17 -18.80 -2.92
C SER A 116 -3.23 -19.10 -4.43
N GLY A 117 -2.07 -19.35 -5.05
CA GLY A 117 -1.95 -19.82 -6.43
C GLY A 117 -1.50 -18.76 -7.43
N ASN A 118 -2.17 -18.70 -8.58
CA ASN A 118 -1.74 -17.88 -9.73
C ASN A 118 -2.41 -16.50 -9.79
N ARG A 119 -3.33 -16.19 -8.86
CA ARG A 119 -3.99 -14.88 -8.76
C ARG A 119 -3.54 -14.16 -7.49
N PRO A 120 -3.31 -12.84 -7.56
CA PRO A 120 -2.97 -12.06 -6.38
C PRO A 120 -4.19 -11.94 -5.47
N VAL A 121 -3.97 -12.11 -4.17
CA VAL A 121 -5.02 -11.91 -3.17
C VAL A 121 -4.97 -10.45 -2.74
N PRO A 122 -6.08 -9.70 -2.84
CA PRO A 122 -6.12 -8.33 -2.33
C PRO A 122 -6.04 -8.36 -0.81
N LEU A 123 -5.25 -7.46 -0.24
CA LEU A 123 -5.22 -7.20 1.20
C LEU A 123 -6.36 -6.26 1.55
N SER A 124 -6.93 -6.49 2.73
CA SER A 124 -7.91 -5.56 3.31
C SER A 124 -7.20 -4.28 3.76
N ASP A 125 -7.91 -3.16 3.72
CA ASP A 125 -7.38 -1.86 4.16
C ASP A 125 -6.85 -1.91 5.61
N GLU A 126 -7.48 -2.70 6.48
CA GLU A 126 -7.02 -2.96 7.85
C GLU A 126 -5.62 -3.60 7.90
N GLU A 127 -5.34 -4.60 7.05
CA GLU A 127 -4.05 -5.29 7.01
C GLU A 127 -2.95 -4.35 6.49
N VAL A 128 -3.26 -3.58 5.44
CA VAL A 128 -2.33 -2.59 4.88
C VAL A 128 -2.03 -1.52 5.92
N LYS A 129 -3.06 -1.02 6.61
CA LYS A 129 -2.91 -0.03 7.69
C LYS A 129 -2.08 -0.59 8.84
N ALA A 130 -2.23 -1.85 9.20
CA ALA A 130 -1.39 -2.51 10.21
C ALA A 130 0.09 -2.57 9.78
N ILE A 131 0.36 -2.90 8.51
CA ILE A 131 1.72 -2.93 7.95
C ILE A 131 2.32 -1.52 7.91
N LEU A 132 1.59 -0.54 7.40
CA LEU A 132 2.02 0.86 7.33
C LEU A 132 2.22 1.46 8.73
N SER A 133 1.36 1.13 9.69
CA SER A 133 1.49 1.57 11.08
C SER A 133 2.76 1.01 11.72
N ARG A 134 3.17 -0.21 11.35
CA ARG A 134 4.42 -0.81 11.82
C ARG A 134 5.65 -0.11 11.25
N MET A 135 5.59 0.35 9.99
CA MET A 135 6.63 1.21 9.41
C MET A 135 6.71 2.55 10.14
N ARG A 136 5.57 3.23 10.35
CA ARG A 136 5.53 4.56 11.00
C ARG A 136 6.06 4.54 12.43
N ARG A 137 5.76 3.48 13.20
CA ARG A 137 6.22 3.38 14.59
C ARG A 137 7.74 3.42 14.72
N ALA A 138 8.47 2.93 13.72
CA ALA A 138 9.92 3.00 13.71
C ALA A 138 10.46 4.43 13.45
N GLU A 139 9.71 5.27 12.72
CA GLU A 139 10.08 6.67 12.50
C GLU A 139 9.91 7.53 13.76
N GLU A 140 8.93 7.19 14.62
CA GLU A 140 8.61 7.93 15.85
C GLU A 140 9.58 7.65 17.02
N GLU A 141 10.41 6.60 16.97
CA GLU A 141 11.44 6.32 17.99
C GLU A 141 12.75 7.12 17.77
N ARG A 142 12.68 8.25 17.05
CA ARG A 142 13.80 9.19 16.87
C ARG A 142 13.66 10.39 17.81
N PRO A 143 14.24 10.37 19.03
CA PRO A 143 14.41 11.57 19.86
C PRO A 143 15.51 12.51 19.32
#